data_AF-A0A957TRT1-F1
#
_entry.id   AF-A0A957TRT1-F1
#
_cell.length_a   1.000
_cell.length_b   1.000
_cell.length_c   1.000
_cell.angle_alpha   90.00
_cell.angle_beta   90.00
_cell.angle_gamma   90.00
#
_symmetry.space_group_name_H-M   'P 1'
#
loop_
_entity.id
_entity.type
_entity.pdbx_description
1 polymer ?
#
loop_
_entity_poly.entity_id
_entity_poly.type
_entity_poly.pdbx_seq_one_letter_code
_entity_poly.pdbx_strand_id
1 'polypeptide(L)'
;TDIQLFEQMFAVADETSEVTKELLSLLQTIPSSGKQIHDANIVATMLVYKIDALFTHNVSDFNRFDHLITVLPLMQENTSSTQN
;
A
#
# COMPACT_ATOMS: atom_id res chain seq x y z
N THR A 1 -8.47 -17.47 -17.23
CA THR A 1 -7.71 -17.72 -15.98
C THR A 1 -8.11 -16.66 -14.97
N ASP A 2 -7.82 -16.84 -13.68
CA ASP A 2 -8.18 -15.85 -12.66
C ASP A 2 -7.58 -14.45 -12.94
N ILE A 3 -6.43 -14.39 -13.63
CA ILE A 3 -5.78 -13.15 -14.05
C ILE A 3 -6.69 -12.29 -14.95
N GLN A 4 -7.26 -12.87 -16.02
CA GLN A 4 -8.13 -12.15 -16.95
C GLN A 4 -9.43 -11.67 -16.27
N LEU A 5 -9.90 -12.43 -15.27
CA LEU A 5 -11.06 -12.05 -14.48
C LEU A 5 -10.74 -10.82 -13.62
N PHE A 6 -9.59 -10.81 -12.94
CA PHE A 6 -9.18 -9.68 -12.12
C PHE A 6 -8.92 -8.40 -12.92
N GLU A 7 -8.31 -8.51 -14.09
CA GLU A 7 -8.11 -7.37 -15.01
C GLU A 7 -9.44 -6.73 -15.46
N GLN A 8 -10.52 -7.51 -15.53
CA GLN A 8 -11.85 -7.00 -15.89
C GLN A 8 -12.63 -6.45 -14.68
N MET A 9 -12.36 -6.97 -13.49
CA MET A 9 -13.09 -6.61 -12.26
C MET A 9 -12.50 -5.39 -11.54
N PHE A 10 -11.19 -5.17 -11.67
CA PHE A 10 -10.48 -4.13 -10.95
C PHE A 10 -9.86 -3.11 -11.89
N ALA A 11 -9.85 -1.85 -11.46
CA ALA A 11 -9.04 -0.82 -12.10
C ALA A 11 -7.57 -1.04 -11.70
N VAL A 12 -6.69 -1.12 -12.69
CA VAL A 12 -5.24 -1.17 -12.47
C VAL A 12 -4.72 0.25 -12.41
N ALA A 13 -4.06 0.61 -11.30
CA ALA A 13 -3.39 1.88 -11.16
C ALA A 13 -1.98 1.78 -11.76
N ASP A 14 -1.76 2.45 -12.90
CA ASP A 14 -0.49 2.40 -13.62
C ASP A 14 0.59 3.28 -12.97
N GLU A 15 1.84 2.83 -13.03
CA GLU A 15 3.00 3.62 -12.68
C GLU A 15 3.29 4.66 -13.77
N THR A 16 2.90 5.91 -13.52
CA THR A 16 3.14 7.02 -14.44
C THR A 16 4.36 7.85 -14.04
N SER A 17 4.66 8.87 -14.84
CA SER A 17 5.71 9.85 -14.51
C SER A 17 5.39 10.63 -13.22
N GLU A 18 4.11 10.85 -12.94
CA GLU A 18 3.60 11.48 -11.74
C GLU A 18 3.81 10.60 -10.52
N VAL A 19 3.57 9.29 -10.64
CA VAL A 19 3.89 8.29 -9.60
C VAL A 19 5.38 8.30 -9.30
N THR A 20 6.22 8.29 -10.33
CA THR A 20 7.69 8.34 -10.15
C THR A 20 8.11 9.62 -9.41
N LYS A 21 7.52 10.77 -9.75
CA LYS A 21 7.80 12.04 -9.08
C LYS A 21 7.39 11.98 -7.60
N GLU A 22 6.23 11.41 -7.30
CA GLU A 22 5.76 11.25 -5.92
C GLU A 22 6.63 10.26 -5.14
N LEU A 23 7.05 9.15 -5.74
CA LEU A 23 8.00 8.22 -5.13
C LEU A 23 9.30 8.92 -4.74
N LEU A 24 9.89 9.71 -5.64
CA LEU A 24 11.12 10.45 -5.32
C LEU A 24 10.90 11.46 -4.18
N SER A 25 9.73 12.11 -4.12
CA SER A 25 9.35 12.98 -3.00
C SER A 25 9.27 12.22 -1.67
N LEU A 26 8.63 11.05 -1.67
CA LEU A 26 8.56 10.18 -0.49
C LEU A 26 9.95 9.71 -0.05
N LEU A 27 10.81 9.30 -0.97
CA LEU A 27 12.16 8.83 -0.63
C LEU A 27 13.06 9.92 -0.05
N GLN A 28 12.78 11.20 -0.35
CA GLN A 28 13.48 12.33 0.26
C GLN A 28 13.04 12.62 1.70
N THR A 29 11.80 12.28 2.05
CA THR A 29 11.17 12.65 3.32
C THR A 29 11.05 11.48 4.30
N ILE A 30 10.90 10.25 3.78
CA ILE A 30 10.72 9.02 4.53
C ILE A 30 11.87 8.07 4.17
N PRO A 31 12.88 7.91 5.06
CA PRO A 31 14.01 7.03 4.81
C PRO A 31 13.56 5.62 4.43
N SER A 32 13.86 5.23 3.19
CA SER A 32 13.48 3.94 2.64
C SER A 32 14.63 3.39 1.81
N SER A 33 14.95 2.11 1.98
CA SER A 33 16.02 1.47 1.22
C SER A 33 15.76 -0.01 0.98
N GLY A 34 16.39 -0.56 -0.05
CA GLY A 34 16.22 -1.97 -0.44
C GLY A 34 14.76 -2.31 -0.68
N LYS A 35 14.25 -3.30 0.06
CA LYS A 35 12.87 -3.79 -0.10
C LYS A 35 11.79 -2.72 0.14
N GLN A 36 12.08 -1.71 0.96
CA GLN A 36 11.12 -0.65 1.33
C GLN A 36 10.79 0.30 0.17
N ILE A 37 11.60 0.32 -0.89
CA ILE A 37 11.35 1.18 -2.07
C ILE A 37 10.08 0.73 -2.80
N HIS A 38 9.78 -0.58 -2.81
CA HIS A 38 8.55 -1.08 -3.42
C HIS A 38 7.30 -0.67 -2.64
N ASP A 39 7.36 -0.72 -1.31
CA ASP A 39 6.24 -0.27 -0.46
C ASP A 39 6.01 1.24 -0.62
N ALA A 40 7.09 2.04 -0.64
CA ALA A 40 7.02 3.47 -0.91
C ALA A 40 6.40 3.76 -2.29
N ASN A 41 6.68 2.93 -3.29
CA ASN A 41 6.11 3.08 -4.64
C ASN A 41 4.61 2.77 -4.67
N ILE A 42 4.16 1.75 -3.93
CA ILE A 42 2.71 1.50 -3.74
C ILE A 42 2.05 2.71 -3.11
N VAL A 43 2.65 3.30 -2.06
CA VAL A 43 2.11 4.51 -1.42
C VAL A 43 2.12 5.72 -2.37
N ALA A 44 3.18 5.90 -3.16
CA ALA A 44 3.23 6.95 -4.17
C ALA A 44 2.09 6.82 -5.20
N THR A 45 1.86 5.60 -5.70
CA THR A 45 0.72 5.30 -6.59
C THR A 45 -0.60 5.63 -5.91
N MET A 46 -0.80 5.21 -4.66
CA MET A 46 -2.01 5.53 -3.90
C MET A 46 -2.24 7.04 -3.78
N LEU A 47 -1.21 7.82 -3.48
CA LEU A 47 -1.32 9.28 -3.35
C LEU A 47 -1.67 9.97 -4.67
N VAL A 48 -1.06 9.55 -5.79
CA VAL A 48 -1.37 10.11 -7.12
C VAL A 48 -2.80 9.78 -7.54
N TYR A 49 -3.25 8.55 -7.31
CA TYR A 49 -4.59 8.10 -7.68
C TYR A 49 -5.66 8.41 -6.62
N LYS A 50 -5.29 9.02 -5.49
CA LYS A 50 -6.18 9.36 -4.36
C LYS A 50 -6.90 8.13 -3.78
N ILE A 51 -6.14 7.07 -3.55
CA ILE A 51 -6.60 5.84 -2.91
C ILE A 51 -6.21 5.93 -1.44
N ASP A 52 -7.20 6.02 -0.56
CA ASP A 52 -6.95 6.32 0.86
C ASP A 52 -6.62 5.09 1.71
N ALA A 53 -7.01 3.89 1.26
CA ALA A 53 -6.91 2.66 2.05
C ALA A 53 -6.18 1.54 1.30
N LEU A 54 -5.18 0.94 1.97
CA LEU A 54 -4.45 -0.23 1.52
C LEU A 54 -4.92 -1.47 2.30
N PHE A 55 -5.40 -2.48 1.58
CA PHE A 55 -5.65 -3.80 2.14
C PHE A 55 -4.42 -4.69 1.93
N THR A 56 -3.83 -5.23 3.00
CA THR A 56 -2.59 -6.02 2.91
C THR A 56 -2.46 -7.08 4.01
N HIS A 57 -1.66 -8.11 3.76
CA HIS A 57 -1.19 -9.02 4.81
C HIS A 57 0.01 -8.48 5.58
N ASN A 58 0.78 -7.56 4.98
CA ASN A 58 2.05 -7.08 5.52
C ASN A 58 1.90 -5.71 6.16
N VAL A 59 0.96 -5.55 7.09
CA VAL A 59 0.65 -4.24 7.70
C VAL A 59 1.90 -3.55 8.23
N SER A 60 2.80 -4.30 8.88
CA SER A 60 4.03 -3.77 9.47
C SER A 60 4.96 -3.05 8.49
N ASP A 61 4.95 -3.45 7.21
CA ASP A 61 5.81 -2.87 6.19
C ASP A 61 5.36 -1.44 5.85
N PHE A 62 4.08 -1.13 6.08
CA PHE A 62 3.46 0.15 5.77
C PHE A 62 3.32 1.11 6.95
N ASN A 63 3.63 0.70 8.19
CA ASN A 63 3.48 1.53 9.41
C ASN A 63 4.11 2.94 9.30
N ARG A 64 5.21 3.07 8.55
CA ARG A 64 5.88 4.37 8.34
C ARG A 64 5.05 5.37 7.52
N PHE A 65 4.04 4.88 6.80
CA PHE A 65 3.16 5.65 5.93
C PHE A 65 1.76 5.83 6.54
N ASP A 66 1.52 5.43 7.80
CA ASP A 66 0.20 5.53 8.47
C ASP A 66 -0.34 6.96 8.59
N HIS A 67 0.53 7.97 8.42
CA HIS A 67 0.15 9.38 8.38
C HIS A 67 -0.30 9.87 6.99
N LEU A 68 -0.13 9.03 5.96
CA LEU A 68 -0.47 9.31 4.55
C LEU A 68 -1.65 8.48 4.07
N ILE A 69 -1.76 7.23 4.52
CA ILE A 69 -2.76 6.26 4.09
C ILE A 69 -3.30 5.45 5.26
N THR A 70 -4.50 4.86 5.10
CA THR A 70 -5.06 3.89 6.04
C THR A 70 -4.62 2.49 5.66
N VAL A 71 -3.97 1.76 6.57
CA VAL A 71 -3.56 0.37 6.35
C VAL A 71 -4.53 -0.58 7.05
N LEU A 72 -5.16 -1.47 6.28
CA LEU A 72 -6.15 -2.43 6.77
C LEU A 72 -5.62 -3.86 6.60
N PRO A 73 -5.66 -4.69 7.66
CA PRO A 73 -5.28 -6.09 7.55
C PRO A 73 -6.29 -6.87 6.71
N LEU A 74 -5.82 -7.74 5.81
CA LEU A 74 -6.70 -8.56 4.96
C LEU A 74 -7.52 -9.58 5.75
N MET A 75 -7.00 -10.07 6.88
CA MET A 75 -7.74 -10.93 7.79
C MET A 75 -7.82 -10.25 9.16
N GLN A 76 -9.02 -10.21 9.76
CA GLN A 76 -9.12 -9.83 11.16
C GLN A 76 -8.34 -10.84 11.99
N GLU A 77 -7.42 -10.36 12.83
CA GLU A 77 -6.87 -11.23 13.87
C GLU A 77 -8.04 -11.71 14.73
N ASN A 78 -8.29 -13.01 14.71
CA ASN A 78 -9.21 -13.64 15.64
C ASN A 78 -8.63 -13.44 17.04
N THR A 79 -8.99 -12.34 17.68
CA THR A 79 -8.75 -12.12 19.10
C THR A 79 -9.67 -13.07 19.85
N SER A 80 -9.22 -14.32 19.97
CA SER A 80 -9.78 -15.27 20.93
C SER A 80 -9.59 -14.64 22.30
N SER A 81 -10.67 -14.03 22.80
CA SER A 81 -10.82 -13.63 24.18
C SER A 81 -10.65 -14.86 25.06
N THR A 82 -9.44 -15.06 25.60
CA THR A 82 -9.27 -15.84 26.83
C THR A 82 -9.81 -14.96 27.96
N GLN A 83 -11.12 -15.00 28.17
CA GLN A 83 -11.72 -14.61 29.45
C GLN A 83 -11.66 -15.82 30.38
N ASN A 84 -10.91 -15.62 31.47
CA ASN A 84 -10.95 -16.24 32.81
C ASN A 84 -11.77 -17.51 33.02
#